data_AF-A0A941GB93-F1
#
_entry.id   AF-A0A941GB93-F1
#
_cell.length_a   1.000
_cell.length_b   1.000
_cell.length_c   1.000
_cell.angle_alpha   90.00
_cell.angle_beta   90.00
_cell.angle_gamma   90.00
#
_symmetry.space_group_name_H-M   'P 1'
#
loop_
_entity.id
_entity.type
_entity.pdbx_description
1 polymer ?
#
loop_
_entity_poly.entity_id
_entity_poly.type
_entity_poly.pdbx_seq_one_letter_code
_entity_poly.pdbx_strand_id
1 'polypeptide(L)' 'MLLKHVELEDIENNDGWTNKVDIYGYENKVWVMAHGFFKEYPTRDFENTKNKIDSIIAKLKEVSFKIIYIKQY' A
#
# COMPACT_ATOMS: atom_id res chain seq x y z
N MET A 1 -0.39 -7.94 13.78
CA MET A 1 0.43 -7.44 12.67
C MET A 1 -0.39 -7.55 11.40
N LEU A 2 -0.46 -6.51 10.57
CA LEU A 2 -1.18 -6.54 9.29
C LEU A 2 -0.17 -6.29 8.18
N LEU A 3 0.03 -7.25 7.28
CA LEU A 3 0.91 -7.07 6.13
C LEU A 3 0.10 -7.23 4.85
N LYS A 4 0.17 -6.22 3.99
CA LYS A 4 -0.40 -6.26 2.64
C LYS A 4 0.68 -5.93 1.62
N HIS A 5 0.87 -6.84 0.67
CA HIS A 5 1.67 -6.60 -0.53
C HIS A 5 0.75 -6.17 -1.66
N VAL A 6 1.05 -5.05 -2.30
CA VAL A 6 0.27 -4.51 -3.41
C VAL A 6 1.19 -4.37 -4.62
N GLU A 7 0.86 -5.08 -5.70
CA GLU A 7 1.53 -4.88 -6.99
C GLU A 7 0.64 -4.03 -7.88
N LEU A 8 1.24 -2.97 -8.41
CA LEU A 8 0.64 -1.94 -9.23
C LEU A 8 1.25 -2.02 -10.63
N GLU A 9 0.46 -1.87 -11.67
CA GLU A 9 0.91 -1.66 -13.05
C GLU A 9 0.53 -0.25 -13.48
N ASP A 10 1.50 0.45 -14.04
CA ASP A 10 1.29 1.76 -14.65
C ASP A 10 0.49 1.54 -15.95
N ILE A 11 -0.75 2.03 -16.00
CA ILE A 11 -1.62 1.86 -17.17
C ILE A 11 -1.26 2.89 -18.26
N GLU A 12 -0.59 3.99 -17.88
CA GLU A 12 -0.22 5.08 -18.79
C GLU A 12 1.12 4.83 -19.46
N ASN A 13 2.08 4.20 -18.77
CA ASN A 13 3.33 3.73 -19.37
C ASN A 13 3.22 2.28 -19.82
N ASN A 14 3.05 2.07 -21.12
CA ASN A 14 3.00 0.76 -21.80
C ASN A 14 4.33 -0.03 -21.77
N ASP A 15 5.26 0.32 -20.87
CA ASP A 15 6.57 -0.31 -20.68
C ASP A 15 6.53 -1.55 -19.76
N GLY A 16 5.34 -1.92 -19.25
CA GLY A 16 5.16 -3.12 -18.41
C GLY A 16 5.82 -3.01 -17.03
N TRP A 17 6.12 -1.78 -16.59
CA TRP A 17 6.71 -1.54 -15.27
C TRP A 17 5.69 -1.82 -14.18
N THR A 18 6.04 -2.75 -13.30
CA THR A 18 5.24 -3.07 -12.11
C THR A 18 5.88 -2.43 -10.88
N ASN A 19 5.08 -1.68 -10.13
CA ASN A 19 5.47 -1.10 -8.87
C ASN A 19 5.04 -1.99 -7.71
N LYS A 20 5.98 -2.34 -6.83
CA LYS A 20 5.69 -3.13 -5.63
C LYS A 20 5.60 -2.23 -4.41
N VAL A 21 4.47 -2.30 -3.71
CA VAL A 21 4.18 -1.51 -2.51
C VAL A 21 3.89 -2.45 -1.35
N ASP A 22 4.77 -2.44 -0.35
CA ASP A 22 4.57 -3.13 0.91
C ASP A 22 3.93 -2.19 1.92
N ILE A 23 2.81 -2.62 2.52
CA ILE A 23 2.07 -1.87 3.53
C ILE A 23 2.03 -2.70 4.82
N TYR A 24 2.62 -2.17 5.88
CA TYR A 24 2.79 -2.85 7.16
C TYR A 24 2.12 -2.09 8.30
N GLY A 25 1.21 -2.73 9.02
CA GLY A 25 0.53 -2.20 10.20
C GLY A 25 0.98 -2.90 11.49
N TYR A 26 1.52 -2.14 12.44
CA TYR A 26 1.98 -2.63 13.74
C TYR A 26 1.98 -1.51 14.79
N GLU A 27 1.61 -1.84 16.03
CA GLU A 27 1.67 -0.94 17.21
C GLU A 27 1.32 0.52 16.92
N ASN A 28 0.11 0.75 16.41
CA ASN A 28 -0.42 2.09 16.13
C ASN A 28 0.38 2.87 15.07
N LYS A 29 0.96 2.16 14.10
CA LYS A 29 1.66 2.74 12.96
C LYS A 29 1.36 1.94 11.70
N VAL A 30 1.37 2.65 10.56
CA VAL A 30 1.36 2.07 9.22
C VAL A 30 2.59 2.54 8.47
N TRP A 31 3.34 1.59 7.90
CA TRP A 31 4.51 1.85 7.07
C TRP A 31 4.18 1.51 5.63
N VAL A 32 4.61 2.35 4.71
CA VAL A 32 4.48 2.15 3.26
C VAL A 32 5.88 2.18 2.65
N MET A 33 6.22 1.12 1.94
CA MET A 33 7.50 0.96 1.24
C MET A 33 7.23 0.77 -0.25
N ALA A 34 7.82 1.60 -1.11
CA ALA A 34 7.69 1.52 -2.56
C ALA A 34 8.95 2.05 -3.25
N HIS A 35 9.65 1.25 -4.05
CA HIS A 35 10.79 1.70 -4.87
C HIS A 35 11.84 2.55 -4.12
N GLY A 36 12.22 2.13 -2.91
CA GLY A 36 13.17 2.85 -2.06
C GLY A 36 12.60 4.06 -1.32
N PHE A 37 11.34 4.43 -1.56
CA PHE A 37 10.59 5.36 -0.71
C PHE A 37 10.00 4.65 0.49
N PHE A 38 10.05 5.33 1.62
CA PHE A 38 9.57 4.86 2.90
C PHE A 38 8.77 5.95 3.59
N LYS A 39 7.57 5.63 4.06
CA LYS A 39 6.70 6.58 4.76
C LYS A 39 5.97 5.93 5.92
N GLU A 40 6.08 6.56 7.09
CA GLU A 40 5.35 6.19 8.31
C GLU A 40 4.08 7.05 8.44
N TYR A 41 2.99 6.41 8.87
CA TYR A 41 1.75 7.05 9.26
C TYR A 41 1.40 6.60 10.69
N PRO A 42 1.43 7.50 11.68
CA PRO A 42 0.95 7.17 13.02
C PRO A 42 -0.57 6.95 13.01
N THR A 43 -1.02 5.98 13.78
CA THR A 43 -2.43 5.67 14.05
C THR A 43 -2.65 5.63 15.57
N ARG A 44 -3.89 5.41 16.01
CA ARG A 44 -4.26 5.48 17.45
C ARG A 44 -4.53 4.13 18.07
N ASP A 45 -5.04 3.21 17.26
CA ASP A 45 -5.45 1.86 17.66
C ASP A 45 -5.43 0.94 16.44
N PHE A 46 -5.74 -0.33 16.67
CA PHE A 46 -5.76 -1.37 15.64
C PHE A 46 -6.81 -1.11 14.55
N GLU A 47 -7.99 -0.59 14.91
CA GLU A 47 -9.07 -0.33 13.95
C GLU A 47 -8.69 0.82 13.00
N ASN A 48 -8.16 1.91 13.55
CA ASN A 48 -7.58 3.01 12.78
C ASN A 48 -6.41 2.55 11.90
N THR A 49 -5.59 1.61 12.37
CA THR A 49 -4.51 1.00 11.59
C THR A 49 -5.07 0.28 10.35
N LYS A 50 -6.09 -0.56 10.54
CA LYS A 50 -6.75 -1.26 9.44
C LYS A 50 -7.40 -0.29 8.44
N ASN A 51 -8.18 0.68 8.95
CA ASN A 51 -8.83 1.70 8.13
C ASN A 51 -7.82 2.54 7.33
N LYS A 52 -6.65 2.83 7.92
CA LYS A 52 -5.59 3.57 7.26
C LYS A 52 -4.96 2.77 6.11
N ILE A 53 -4.69 1.48 6.33
CA ILE A 53 -4.20 0.57 5.28
C ILE A 53 -5.19 0.53 4.12
N ASP A 54 -6.48 0.32 4.40
CA ASP A 54 -7.51 0.24 3.37
C ASP A 54 -7.67 1.57 2.61
N SER A 55 -7.55 2.71 3.29
CA SER A 55 -7.53 4.04 2.66
C SER A 55 -6.31 4.25 1.75
N ILE A 56 -5.12 3.77 2.13
CA ILE A 56 -3.92 3.84 1.29
C ILE A 56 -4.12 3.02 0.01
N ILE A 57 -4.64 1.80 0.15
CA ILE A 57 -4.93 0.92 -1.00
C ILE A 57 -5.97 1.55 -1.94
N ALA A 58 -7.02 2.17 -1.38
CA ALA A 58 -8.01 2.87 -2.18
C ALA A 58 -7.38 4.00 -3.00
N LYS A 59 -6.52 4.82 -2.38
CA LYS A 59 -5.80 5.88 -3.08
C LYS A 59 -4.86 5.34 -4.16
N LEU A 60 -4.17 4.23 -3.92
CA LEU A 60 -3.32 3.62 -4.94
C LEU A 60 -4.10 3.18 -6.19
N LYS A 61 -5.39 2.83 -6.05
CA LYS A 61 -6.28 2.54 -7.20
C LYS A 61 -6.69 3.79 -7.98
N GLU A 62 -6.68 4.96 -7.35
CA GLU A 62 -7.14 6.22 -7.97
C GLU A 62 -6.03 6.92 -8.77
N VAL A 63 -4.75 6.68 -8.47
CA VAL A 63 -3.60 7.41 -9.05
C VAL A 63 -3.07 6.73 -10.33
N SER A 64 -3.94 6.42 -11.30
CA SER A 64 -3.56 5.84 -12.62
C SER A 64 -2.82 4.49 -12.61
N PHE A 65 -2.74 3.81 -11.45
CA PHE A 65 -2.20 2.46 -11.35
C PHE A 65 -3.31 1.42 -11.29
N LYS A 66 -3.18 0.35 -12.09
CA LYS A 66 -3.99 -0.85 -11.94
C LYS A 66 -3.40 -1.70 -10.83
N ILE A 67 -4.16 -1.99 -9.76
CA ILE A 67 -3.74 -3.05 -8.84
C ILE A 67 -3.91 -4.39 -9.55
N ILE A 68 -2.81 -5.10 -9.77
CA ILE A 68 -2.84 -6.45 -10.37
C ILE A 68 -2.94 -7.50 -9.27
N TYR A 69 -2.34 -7.26 -8.11
CA TYR A 69 -2.27 -8.25 -7.04
C TYR A 69 -2.27 -7.62 -5.65
N ILE A 70 -3.08 -8.20 -4.76
CA ILE A 70 -3.03 -7.92 -3.32
C ILE A 70 -2.86 -9.24 -2.58
N LYS A 71 -1.78 -9.38 -1.81
CA LYS A 71 -1.59 -10.51 -0.89
C LYS A 71 -1.65 -10.03 0.54
N GLN A 72 -2.46 -10.70 1.35
CA GLN A 72 -2.55 -10.48 2.79
C GLN A 72 -1.92 -11.65 3.54
N TYR A 73 -1.17 -11.34 4.61
CA TYR A 73 -0.59 -12.31 5.55
C TYR A 73 -1.12 -12.08 6.96
#